data_AF-A0A3D9JTM9-F1
#
_entry.id   AF-A0A3D9JTM9-F1
#
_cell.length_a   1.000
_cell.length_b   1.000
_cell.length_c   1.000
_cell.angle_alpha   90.00
_cell.angle_beta   90.00
_cell.angle_gamma   90.00
#
_symmetry.space_group_name_H-M   'P 1'
#
loop_
_entity.id
_entity.type
_entity.pdbx_description
1 polymer ?
#
loop_
_entity_poly.entity_id
_entity_poly.type
_entity_poly.pdbx_seq_one_letter_code
_entity_poly.pdbx_strand_id
1 'polypeptide(L)'
;MQIEYAHNLLQASMTICYRGRSLTIDNLIIDTGAAHSLLASDVVSEIGIKFENGDKLLRSFGIGGDEFSFQKRVDHIQLGELIIEIFLKAAI
;
A
#
# COMPACT_ATOMS: atom_id res chain seq x y z
N MET A 1 -3.89 -11.36 -12.25
CA MET A 1 -4.39 -10.08 -11.69
C MET A 1 -5.40 -9.52 -12.67
N GLN A 2 -6.60 -9.15 -12.21
CA GLN A 2 -7.58 -8.44 -13.05
C GLN A 2 -7.33 -6.93 -12.90
N ILE A 3 -7.35 -6.22 -14.03
CA ILE A 3 -7.25 -4.76 -14.06
C ILE A 3 -8.58 -4.24 -14.59
N GLU A 4 -9.17 -3.32 -13.85
CA GLU A 4 -10.43 -2.68 -14.21
C GLU A 4 -10.17 -1.23 -14.61
N TYR A 5 -10.93 -0.74 -15.60
CA TYR A 5 -10.93 0.66 -15.96
C TYR A 5 -12.23 1.29 -15.48
N ALA A 6 -12.13 2.13 -14.44
CA ALA A 6 -13.27 2.77 -13.81
C ALA A 6 -12.91 4.20 -13.41
N HIS A 7 -13.86 5.13 -13.53
CA HIS A 7 -13.64 6.54 -13.17
C HIS A 7 -12.43 7.19 -13.88
N ASN A 8 -12.15 6.76 -15.11
CA ASN A 8 -10.97 7.13 -15.90
C ASN A 8 -9.61 6.71 -15.31
N LEU A 9 -9.60 5.75 -14.38
CA LEU A 9 -8.40 5.24 -13.74
C LEU A 9 -8.30 3.73 -13.92
N LEU A 10 -7.07 3.22 -14.01
CA LEU A 10 -6.79 1.80 -13.92
C LEU A 10 -6.77 1.39 -12.46
N GLN A 11 -7.54 0.36 -12.14
CA GLN A 11 -7.76 -0.13 -10.78
C GLN A 11 -7.44 -1.62 -10.71
N ALA A 12 -6.91 -2.05 -9.57
CA ALA A 12 -6.67 -3.46 -9.26
C ALA A 12 -6.99 -3.75 -7.79
N SER A 13 -6.96 -5.04 -7.43
CA SER A 13 -7.09 -5.50 -6.05
C SER A 13 -5.77 -6.10 -5.57
N MET A 14 -5.45 -5.89 -4.30
CA MET A 14 -4.28 -6.46 -3.64
C MET A 14 -4.68 -6.99 -2.26
N THR A 15 -4.19 -8.18 -1.91
CA THR A 15 -4.32 -8.69 -0.54
C THR A 15 -3.00 -8.50 0.21
N ILE A 16 -3.05 -7.94 1.40
CA ILE A 16 -1.90 -7.79 2.31
C ILE A 16 -2.05 -8.83 3.41
N CYS A 17 -0.99 -9.59 3.68
CA CYS A 17 -0.91 -10.50 4.80
C CYS A 17 0.11 -9.96 5.83
N TYR A 18 -0.33 -9.80 7.08
CA TYR A 18 0.48 -9.27 8.16
C TYR A 18 0.14 -9.94 9.49
N ARG A 19 1.13 -10.59 10.11
CA ARG A 19 1.00 -11.29 11.39
C ARG A 19 -0.20 -12.26 11.41
N GLY A 20 -0.40 -12.98 10.29
CA GLY A 20 -1.50 -13.93 10.13
C GLY A 20 -2.89 -13.32 9.93
N ARG A 21 -3.00 -11.98 9.79
CA ARG A 21 -4.22 -11.29 9.35
C ARG A 21 -4.10 -10.90 7.89
N SER A 22 -5.24 -10.80 7.21
CA SER A 22 -5.29 -10.46 5.79
C SER A 22 -6.31 -9.36 5.53
N LEU A 23 -5.94 -8.42 4.66
CA LEU A 23 -6.80 -7.34 4.17
C LEU A 23 -6.74 -7.32 2.65
N THR A 24 -7.89 -7.41 2.00
CA THR A 24 -8.01 -7.16 0.56
C THR A 24 -8.42 -5.71 0.36
N ILE A 25 -7.60 -4.96 -0.39
CA ILE A 25 -7.90 -3.58 -0.77
C ILE A 25 -8.26 -3.60 -2.26
N ASP A 26 -9.51 -3.29 -2.53
CA ASP A 26 -10.02 -3.12 -3.90
C ASP A 26 -9.82 -1.68 -4.38
N ASN A 27 -10.02 -1.46 -5.68
CA ASN A 27 -9.96 -0.14 -6.31
C ASN A 27 -8.61 0.59 -6.14
N LEU A 28 -7.50 -0.16 -5.99
CA LEU A 28 -6.15 0.42 -5.92
C LEU A 28 -5.77 1.00 -7.28
N ILE A 29 -5.34 2.26 -7.29
CA ILE A 29 -4.92 2.94 -8.52
C ILE A 29 -3.57 2.39 -8.98
N ILE A 30 -3.50 1.99 -10.25
CA ILE A 30 -2.23 1.70 -10.92
C ILE A 30 -1.63 3.02 -11.41
N ASP A 31 -0.66 3.54 -10.67
CA ASP A 31 0.01 4.79 -10.97
C ASP A 31 1.45 4.55 -11.43
N THR A 32 1.70 4.66 -12.73
CA THR A 32 3.04 4.55 -13.31
C THR A 32 3.90 5.80 -13.09
N GLY A 33 3.31 6.91 -12.65
CA GLY A 33 4.00 8.14 -12.27
C GLY A 33 4.52 8.14 -10.83
N ALA A 34 4.04 7.21 -9.99
CA ALA A 34 4.51 7.06 -8.62
C ALA A 34 5.79 6.22 -8.55
N ALA A 35 6.82 6.74 -7.87
CA ALA A 35 8.07 6.00 -7.63
C ALA A 35 7.88 4.79 -6.70
N HIS A 36 6.86 4.83 -5.85
CA HIS A 36 6.55 3.81 -4.86
C HIS A 36 5.05 3.67 -4.68
N SER A 37 4.59 2.46 -4.32
CA SER A 37 3.23 2.26 -3.81
C SER A 37 3.08 2.95 -2.45
N LEU A 38 1.97 3.65 -2.28
CA LEU A 38 1.58 4.35 -1.06
C LEU A 38 0.13 3.98 -0.73
N LEU A 39 -0.12 3.64 0.53
CA LEU A 39 -1.45 3.29 1.02
C LEU A 39 -1.89 4.23 2.13
N ALA A 40 -3.19 4.37 2.32
CA ALA A 40 -3.75 5.13 3.42
C ALA A 40 -3.54 4.36 4.74
N SER A 41 -3.08 5.06 5.79
CA SER A 41 -2.77 4.41 7.07
C SER A 41 -3.99 3.90 7.80
N ASP A 42 -5.14 4.57 7.64
CA ASP A 42 -6.43 4.14 8.19
C ASP A 42 -6.84 2.77 7.66
N VAL A 43 -6.73 2.53 6.35
CA VAL A 43 -7.05 1.25 5.71
C VAL A 43 -6.17 0.12 6.25
N VAL A 44 -4.85 0.29 6.24
CA VAL A 44 -3.94 -0.79 6.69
C VAL A 44 -3.98 -1.00 8.21
N SER A 45 -4.47 -0.02 8.97
CA SER A 45 -4.62 -0.13 10.42
C SER A 45 -5.62 -1.20 10.85
N GLU A 46 -6.55 -1.59 9.97
CA GLU A 46 -7.55 -2.64 10.20
C GLU A 46 -6.91 -3.99 10.54
N ILE A 47 -5.78 -4.31 9.89
CA ILE A 47 -4.98 -5.52 10.17
C ILE A 47 -3.83 -5.28 11.14
N GLY A 48 -3.78 -4.09 11.75
CA GLY A 48 -2.80 -3.74 12.78
C GLY A 48 -1.49 -3.20 12.24
N ILE A 49 -1.41 -2.81 10.96
CA ILE A 49 -0.27 -2.06 10.42
C ILE A 49 -0.41 -0.62 10.88
N LYS A 50 0.41 -0.22 11.84
CA LYS A 50 0.44 1.13 12.41
C LYS A 50 1.88 1.60 12.51
N PHE A 51 2.07 2.90 12.63
CA PHE A 51 3.37 3.46 12.97
C PHE A 51 3.78 3.02 14.37
N GLU A 52 4.96 2.43 14.50
CA GLU A 52 5.55 2.01 15.77
C GLU A 52 6.98 2.58 15.88
N ASN A 53 7.48 2.68 17.12
CA ASN A 53 8.86 3.07 17.36
C ASN A 53 9.83 2.13 16.63
N GLY A 54 10.76 2.71 15.88
CA GLY A 54 11.73 1.99 15.05
C GLY A 54 11.34 1.89 13.58
N ASP A 55 10.12 2.27 13.20
CA ASP A 55 9.76 2.36 11.79
C ASP A 55 10.50 3.48 11.07
N LYS A 56 10.87 3.20 9.82
CA LYS A 56 11.49 4.19 8.96
C LYS A 56 10.42 5.17 8.47
N LEU A 57 10.64 6.45 8.78
CA LEU A 57 9.92 7.55 8.14
C LEU A 57 10.52 7.86 6.77
N LEU A 58 9.63 8.06 5.80
CA LEU A 58 9.94 8.39 4.42
C LEU A 58 9.24 9.69 4.08
N ARG A 59 9.95 10.54 3.33
CA ARG A 59 9.39 11.76 2.76
C ARG A 59 9.30 11.58 1.26
N SER A 60 8.12 11.81 0.70
CA SER A 60 7.85 11.76 -0.74
C SER A 60 7.39 13.13 -1.21
N PHE A 61 7.56 13.42 -2.51
CA PHE A 61 7.21 14.70 -3.11
C PHE A 61 6.29 14.48 -4.29
N GLY A 62 5.26 15.31 -4.40
CA GLY A 62 4.31 15.28 -5.51
C GLY A 62 3.66 16.63 -5.72
N ILE A 63 2.58 16.64 -6.50
CA ILE A 63 1.72 17.82 -6.59
C ILE A 63 1.13 18.07 -5.21
N GLY A 64 1.31 19.28 -4.67
CA GLY A 64 0.86 19.64 -3.32
C GLY A 64 1.96 19.71 -2.27
N GLY A 65 3.18 19.25 -2.58
CA GLY A 65 4.34 19.36 -1.68
C GLY A 65 4.84 18.01 -1.22
N ASP A 66 5.28 17.94 0.03
CA ASP A 66 5.79 16.73 0.65
C ASP A 66 4.75 15.99 1.48
N GLU A 67 4.82 14.66 1.42
CA GLU A 67 4.01 13.72 2.18
C GLU A 67 4.93 12.86 3.05
N PHE A 68 4.53 12.58 4.28
CA PHE A 68 5.24 11.66 5.16
C PHE A 68 4.56 10.30 5.17
N SER A 69 5.36 9.24 5.15
CA SER A 69 4.89 7.87 5.30
C SER A 69 5.80 7.07 6.19
N PHE A 70 5.29 5.99 6.78
CA PHE A 70 6.11 4.98 7.45
C PHE A 70 6.20 3.71 6.61
N GLN A 71 7.30 2.99 6.80
CA GLN A 71 7.57 1.73 6.13
C GLN A 71 7.38 0.56 7.10
N LYS A 72 6.64 -0.49 6.68
CA LYS A 72 6.47 -1.74 7.43
C LYS A 72 6.80 -2.95 6.57
N ARG A 73 7.53 -3.91 7.16
CA ARG A 73 7.68 -5.24 6.57
C ARG A 73 6.39 -6.02 6.79
N VAL A 74 5.79 -6.49 5.70
CA VAL A 74 4.63 -7.38 5.74
C VAL A 74 5.06 -8.82 5.48
N ASP A 75 4.20 -9.79 5.78
CA ASP A 75 4.51 -11.19 5.51
C ASP A 75 4.58 -11.41 3.99
N HIS A 76 3.57 -10.92 3.28
CA HIS A 76 3.56 -10.79 1.82
C HIS A 76 2.40 -9.92 1.36
N ILE A 77 2.44 -9.53 0.09
CA ILE A 77 1.26 -9.10 -0.66
C ILE A 77 0.93 -10.14 -1.73
N GLN A 78 -0.33 -10.15 -2.17
CA GLN A 78 -0.80 -10.94 -3.27
C GLN A 78 -1.50 -10.05 -4.30
N LEU A 79 -1.06 -10.14 -5.56
CA LEU A 79 -1.60 -9.43 -6.73
C LEU A 79 -2.06 -10.48 -7.76
N GLY A 80 -3.33 -10.88 -7.71
CA GLY A 80 -3.80 -12.06 -8.44
C GLY A 80 -3.08 -13.33 -7.96
N GLU A 81 -2.32 -13.99 -8.83
CA GLU A 81 -1.56 -15.21 -8.48
C GLU A 81 -0.14 -14.90 -7.99
N LEU A 82 0.31 -13.65 -8.13
CA LEU A 82 1.66 -13.24 -7.75
C LEU A 82 1.73 -12.94 -6.25
N ILE A 83 2.61 -13.64 -5.53
CA ILE A 83 2.86 -13.44 -4.10
C ILE A 83 4.28 -12.90 -3.93
N ILE A 84 4.43 -11.79 -3.19
CA ILE A 84 5.72 -11.11 -3.01
C ILE A 84 5.88 -10.62 -1.58
N GLU A 85 7.06 -10.88 -0.98
CA GLU A 85 7.48 -10.20 0.24
C GLU A 85 7.97 -8.79 -0.06
N ILE A 86 7.36 -7.79 0.56
CA ILE A 86 7.74 -6.38 0.36
C ILE A 86 7.77 -5.61 1.68
N PHE A 87 8.33 -4.42 1.61
CA PHE A 87 8.06 -3.37 2.57
C PHE A 87 6.98 -2.44 2.03
N LEU A 88 5.86 -2.39 2.74
CA LEU A 88 4.73 -1.53 2.44
C LEU A 88 4.95 -0.12 3.02
N LYS A 89 4.41 0.91 2.37
CA LYS A 89 4.46 2.30 2.82
C LYS A 89 3.06 2.81 3.06
N ALA A 90 2.83 3.44 4.21
CA ALA A 90 1.54 4.03 4.57
C ALA A 90 1.70 5.49 4.97
N ALA A 91 0.87 6.37 4.41
CA ALA A 91 0.89 7.82 4.64
C ALA A 91 0.44 8.16 6.08
N ILE A 92 1.08 9.16 6.69
CA ILE A 92 0.85 9.61 8.08
C ILE A 92 -0.02 10.85 8.10
#